data_AF-A0A1M7ZHI7-F1
#
_entry.id   AF-A0A1M7ZHI7-F1
#
_cell.length_a   1.000
_cell.length_b   1.000
_cell.length_c   1.000
_cell.angle_alpha   90.00
_cell.angle_beta   90.00
_cell.angle_gamma   90.00
#
_symmetry.space_group_name_H-M   'P 1'
#
loop_
_entity.id
_entity.type
_entity.pdbx_description
1 polymer ?
#
loop_
_entity_poly.entity_id
_entity_poly.type
_entity_poly.pdbx_seq_one_letter_code
_entity_poly.pdbx_strand_id
1 'polypeptide(L)'
;MELKTSLASKFHLPEEFLKEFHCRTLESGFQPQKGENKGCEESIDDPALISVDLLKVLDWLHENELPRPLEKEACDIPVLLFVPEYSTSHLLFHYDGTPASANLIKKFIGLFRHQIGDSKATIISPSFIPKSKIKEEQELIQLVSQSTRETSFIKFNFQRIGDFWSYAVKHDCSLLVTTKSYQSDLAKVLFHFYKGSLWSDKLSFYLSM
;
A
#
# COMPACT_ATOMS: atom_id res chain seq x y z
N MET A 1 5.84 12.06 -30.32
CA MET A 1 6.75 11.22 -29.52
C MET A 1 6.91 11.94 -28.20
N GLU A 2 6.01 11.67 -27.25
CA GLU A 2 6.08 12.28 -25.92
C GLU A 2 7.34 11.74 -25.24
N LEU A 3 8.21 12.63 -24.80
CA LEU A 3 9.35 12.28 -23.97
C LEU A 3 8.77 11.62 -22.71
N LYS A 4 8.95 10.30 -22.57
CA LYS A 4 8.68 9.59 -21.30
C LYS A 4 9.50 10.32 -20.24
N THR A 5 8.86 11.21 -19.48
CA THR A 5 9.46 11.82 -18.31
C THR A 5 9.88 10.66 -17.42
N SER A 6 11.18 10.53 -17.13
CA SER A 6 11.67 9.44 -16.28
C SER A 6 10.82 9.38 -15.02
N LEU A 7 10.33 8.20 -14.63
CA LEU A 7 9.54 8.04 -13.42
C LEU A 7 10.26 8.58 -12.18
N ALA A 8 11.60 8.59 -12.19
CA ALA A 8 12.43 9.24 -11.18
C ALA A 8 12.15 10.74 -11.02
N SER A 9 11.59 11.43 -12.04
CA SER A 9 11.20 12.83 -11.92
C SER A 9 9.93 13.03 -11.07
N LYS A 10 9.08 12.01 -10.96
CA LYS A 10 7.83 12.02 -10.18
C LYS A 10 8.10 11.68 -8.70
N PHE A 11 9.09 10.83 -8.45
CA PHE A 11 9.53 10.48 -7.10
C PHE A 11 10.58 11.46 -6.56
N HIS A 12 10.64 11.63 -5.25
CA HIS A 12 11.76 12.31 -4.58
C HIS A 12 12.94 11.37 -4.27
N LEU A 13 12.76 10.09 -4.57
CA LEU A 13 13.67 9.02 -4.21
C LEU A 13 14.73 8.79 -5.29
N PRO A 14 15.92 8.29 -4.92
CA PRO A 14 16.92 7.84 -5.89
C PRO A 14 16.35 6.79 -6.85
N GLU A 15 16.72 6.85 -8.12
CA GLU A 15 16.19 5.98 -9.18
C GLU A 15 16.50 4.50 -8.91
N GLU A 16 17.65 4.22 -8.30
CA GLU A 16 18.07 2.87 -7.90
C GLU A 16 17.17 2.22 -6.84
N PHE A 17 16.31 2.98 -6.16
CA PHE A 17 15.35 2.45 -5.20
C PHE A 17 14.07 1.97 -5.87
N LEU A 18 13.77 2.50 -7.07
CA LEU A 18 12.51 2.26 -7.76
C LEU A 18 12.63 0.98 -8.60
N LYS A 19 11.66 0.09 -8.45
CA LYS A 19 11.51 -1.08 -9.32
C LYS A 19 10.12 -1.08 -9.93
N GLU A 20 10.07 -1.23 -11.24
CA GLU A 20 8.81 -1.20 -11.98
C GLU A 20 8.30 -2.61 -12.25
N PHE A 21 7.00 -2.78 -12.07
CA PHE A 21 6.28 -4.00 -12.45
C PHE A 21 5.18 -3.63 -13.42
N HIS A 22 5.30 -4.15 -14.64
CA HIS A 22 4.43 -3.85 -15.76
C HIS A 22 3.38 -4.95 -15.91
N CYS A 23 2.65 -5.23 -14.83
CA CYS A 23 1.90 -6.49 -14.71
C CYS A 23 0.44 -6.24 -14.40
N ARG A 24 -0.46 -6.82 -15.19
CA ARG A 24 -1.90 -6.73 -14.90
C ARG A 24 -2.28 -7.47 -13.61
N THR A 25 -1.60 -8.59 -13.37
CA THR A 25 -1.74 -9.43 -12.18
C THR A 25 -0.38 -10.02 -11.83
N LEU A 26 -0.09 -10.07 -10.53
CA LEU A 26 1.10 -10.72 -9.99
C LEU A 26 0.84 -12.23 -9.81
N GLU A 27 1.73 -13.07 -10.33
CA GLU A 27 1.72 -14.52 -10.14
C GLU A 27 1.94 -14.90 -8.68
N SER A 28 1.55 -16.11 -8.29
CA SER A 28 1.84 -16.69 -6.98
C SER A 28 3.35 -16.71 -6.69
N GLY A 29 3.76 -16.26 -5.50
CA GLY A 29 5.18 -16.17 -5.12
C GLY A 29 5.94 -14.91 -5.55
N PHE A 30 5.28 -13.88 -6.09
CA PHE A 30 5.80 -12.51 -6.23
C PHE A 30 6.65 -12.07 -5.03
N GLN A 31 7.81 -11.49 -5.32
CA GLN A 31 8.74 -10.94 -4.35
C GLN A 31 9.18 -9.57 -4.84
N PRO A 32 8.85 -8.46 -4.15
CA PRO A 32 9.13 -7.10 -4.64
C PRO A 32 10.63 -6.79 -4.74
N GLN A 33 11.48 -7.57 -4.06
CA GLN A 33 12.93 -7.46 -4.17
C GLN A 33 13.49 -7.99 -5.48
N LYS A 34 12.82 -8.94 -6.13
CA LYS A 34 13.29 -9.53 -7.38
C LYS A 34 12.82 -8.62 -8.52
N GLY A 35 13.75 -7.91 -9.15
CA GLY A 35 13.45 -6.99 -10.25
C GLY A 35 12.94 -7.70 -11.49
N GLU A 36 12.12 -6.97 -12.27
CA GLU A 36 11.53 -7.22 -13.59
C GLU A 36 10.91 -8.60 -13.89
N ASN A 37 9.58 -8.57 -14.15
CA ASN A 37 8.73 -9.54 -14.86
C ASN A 37 8.77 -11.02 -14.45
N LYS A 38 9.56 -11.41 -13.43
CA LYS A 38 9.38 -12.70 -12.75
C LYS A 38 8.22 -12.56 -11.78
N GLY A 39 7.12 -13.23 -12.07
CA GLY A 39 5.93 -13.13 -11.25
C GLY A 39 4.78 -12.37 -11.91
N CYS A 40 4.68 -12.33 -13.25
CA CYS A 40 3.65 -11.58 -13.95
C CYS A 40 2.92 -12.43 -14.99
N GLU A 41 1.60 -12.52 -14.88
CA GLU A 41 0.76 -13.35 -15.77
C GLU A 41 0.61 -12.71 -17.16
N GLU A 42 0.47 -11.38 -17.21
CA GLU A 42 0.36 -10.58 -18.43
C GLU A 42 1.15 -9.27 -18.27
N SER A 43 2.07 -9.00 -19.20
CA SER A 43 2.80 -7.74 -19.27
C SER A 43 1.97 -6.67 -19.99
N ILE A 44 1.99 -5.45 -19.46
CA ILE A 44 1.38 -4.26 -20.08
C ILE A 44 2.46 -3.21 -20.40
N ASP A 45 2.11 -2.18 -21.16
CA ASP A 45 3.09 -1.16 -21.61
C ASP A 45 3.45 -0.12 -20.53
N ASP A 46 2.52 0.12 -19.59
CA ASP A 46 2.67 1.08 -18.50
C ASP A 46 2.87 0.35 -17.15
N PRO A 47 3.66 0.91 -16.23
CA PRO A 47 3.89 0.27 -14.94
C PRO A 47 2.59 0.22 -14.12
N ALA A 48 2.22 -0.99 -13.69
CA ALA A 48 1.07 -1.23 -12.82
C ALA A 48 1.41 -1.06 -11.34
N LEU A 49 2.69 -1.18 -10.98
CA LEU A 49 3.17 -1.08 -9.62
C LEU A 49 4.64 -0.62 -9.60
N ILE A 50 4.95 0.31 -8.71
CA ILE A 50 6.33 0.62 -8.32
C ILE A 50 6.58 0.00 -6.96
N SER A 51 7.64 -0.78 -6.81
CA SER A 51 8.08 -1.25 -5.49
C SER A 51 9.32 -0.51 -5.04
N VAL A 52 9.40 -0.25 -3.74
CA VAL A 52 10.52 0.46 -3.13
C VAL A 52 10.84 -0.18 -1.78
N ASP A 53 12.12 -0.39 -1.51
CA ASP A 53 12.60 -0.90 -0.23
C ASP A 53 12.42 0.15 0.86
N LEU A 54 11.53 -0.14 1.80
CA LEU A 54 11.16 0.80 2.87
C LEU A 54 12.34 1.16 3.76
N LEU A 55 13.21 0.21 4.09
CA LEU A 55 14.34 0.49 4.99
C LEU A 55 15.36 1.41 4.32
N LYS A 56 15.64 1.19 3.03
CA LYS A 56 16.52 2.07 2.26
C LYS A 56 15.96 3.48 2.14
N VAL A 57 14.65 3.60 1.90
CA VAL A 57 13.97 4.89 1.87
C VAL A 57 14.07 5.60 3.22
N LEU A 58 13.89 4.88 4.32
CA LEU A 58 13.98 5.47 5.65
C LEU A 58 15.42 5.86 6.02
N ASP A 59 16.40 5.02 5.74
CA ASP A 59 17.82 5.38 5.94
C ASP A 59 18.17 6.65 5.14
N TRP A 60 17.76 6.73 3.86
CA TRP A 60 17.95 7.93 3.04
C TRP A 60 17.18 9.16 3.58
N LEU A 61 15.94 8.98 4.05
CA LEU A 61 15.18 10.08 4.66
C LEU A 61 15.88 10.61 5.91
N HIS A 62 16.52 9.76 6.72
CA HIS A 62 17.24 10.15 7.93
C HIS A 62 18.59 10.83 7.67
N GLU A 63 19.13 10.74 6.45
CA GLU A 63 20.25 11.58 6.03
C GLU A 63 19.84 13.05 5.82
N ASN A 64 18.53 13.33 5.74
CA ASN A 64 17.99 14.68 5.61
C ASN A 64 17.58 15.25 6.99
N GLU A 65 17.70 16.58 7.16
CA GLU A 65 17.31 17.25 8.42
C GLU A 65 15.79 17.16 8.72
N LEU A 66 14.96 16.99 7.69
CA LEU A 66 13.49 16.94 7.80
C LEU A 66 12.92 15.84 6.89
N PRO A 67 11.81 15.19 7.31
CA PRO A 67 11.16 14.17 6.50
C PRO A 67 10.61 14.78 5.21
N ARG A 68 11.15 14.36 4.08
CA ARG A 68 10.65 14.72 2.75
C ARG A 68 9.50 13.80 2.34
N PRO A 69 8.51 14.29 1.56
CA PRO A 69 7.52 13.41 0.97
C PRO A 69 8.18 12.45 -0.02
N LEU A 70 7.64 11.22 -0.13
CA LEU A 70 8.19 10.18 -1.02
C LEU A 70 8.03 10.51 -2.52
N GLU A 71 7.00 11.30 -2.87
CA GLU A 71 6.64 11.72 -4.22
C GLU A 71 6.53 13.24 -4.23
N LYS A 72 6.97 13.89 -5.32
CA LYS A 72 6.81 15.33 -5.54
C LYS A 72 5.35 15.68 -5.78
N GLU A 73 4.74 14.90 -6.65
CA GLU A 73 3.34 14.97 -7.03
C GLU A 73 2.82 13.53 -7.03
N ALA A 74 1.71 13.29 -6.34
CA ALA A 74 1.12 11.95 -6.27
C ALA A 74 0.75 11.49 -7.69
N CYS A 75 1.39 10.42 -8.15
CA CYS A 75 1.10 9.83 -9.45
C CYS A 75 0.07 8.71 -9.34
N ASP A 76 -0.60 8.38 -10.45
CA ASP A 76 -1.65 7.35 -10.47
C ASP A 76 -1.14 5.92 -10.28
N ILE A 77 0.16 5.69 -10.46
CA ILE A 77 0.77 4.37 -10.36
C ILE A 77 0.92 3.99 -8.88
N PRO A 78 0.37 2.84 -8.45
CA PRO A 78 0.52 2.37 -7.08
C PRO A 78 1.97 2.18 -6.65
N VAL A 79 2.24 2.38 -5.36
CA VAL A 79 3.55 2.22 -4.75
C VAL A 79 3.47 1.19 -3.63
N LEU A 80 4.34 0.19 -3.68
CA LEU A 80 4.55 -0.78 -2.60
C LEU A 80 5.86 -0.44 -1.88
N LEU A 81 5.75 0.09 -0.66
CA LEU A 81 6.88 0.22 0.26
C LEU A 81 7.01 -1.11 1.01
N PHE A 82 8.00 -1.91 0.68
CA PHE A 82 8.15 -3.26 1.23
C PHE A 82 9.28 -3.34 2.25
N VAL A 83 9.09 -4.19 3.26
CA VAL A 83 10.16 -4.62 4.18
C VAL A 83 10.87 -5.87 3.66
N PRO A 84 12.08 -6.21 4.16
CA PRO A 84 12.84 -7.37 3.69
C PRO A 84 12.07 -8.70 3.71
N GLU A 85 11.24 -8.93 4.72
CA GLU A 85 10.40 -10.12 4.83
C GLU A 85 8.97 -9.84 4.36
N TYR A 86 8.83 -9.41 3.10
CA TYR A 86 7.54 -9.08 2.51
C TYR A 86 6.53 -10.24 2.62
N SER A 87 5.33 -9.92 3.10
CA SER A 87 4.25 -10.88 3.29
C SER A 87 2.88 -10.25 3.09
N THR A 88 1.94 -11.03 2.56
CA THR A 88 0.51 -10.70 2.45
C THR A 88 -0.33 -11.41 3.51
N SER A 89 0.28 -12.05 4.52
CA SER A 89 -0.43 -12.90 5.49
C SER A 89 -1.55 -12.20 6.26
N HIS A 90 -1.40 -10.91 6.61
CA HIS A 90 -2.43 -10.13 7.28
C HIS A 90 -2.53 -8.73 6.70
N LEU A 91 -3.60 -8.50 5.94
CA LEU A 91 -3.91 -7.28 5.23
C LEU A 91 -4.77 -6.34 6.08
N LEU A 92 -4.43 -5.06 6.07
CA LEU A 92 -5.24 -4.00 6.67
C LEU A 92 -5.68 -3.02 5.59
N PHE A 93 -6.97 -3.05 5.25
CA PHE A 93 -7.58 -2.15 4.27
C PHE A 93 -8.16 -0.93 4.97
N HIS A 94 -7.75 0.25 4.50
CA HIS A 94 -8.37 1.52 4.86
C HIS A 94 -9.47 1.88 3.86
N TYR A 95 -10.72 1.95 4.33
CA TYR A 95 -11.84 2.51 3.59
C TYR A 95 -12.38 3.75 4.32
N ASP A 96 -12.32 4.92 3.69
CA ASP A 96 -12.75 6.21 4.28
C ASP A 96 -14.13 6.67 3.79
N GLY A 97 -14.85 5.83 3.03
CA GLY A 97 -16.14 6.17 2.42
C GLY A 97 -16.05 6.94 1.11
N THR A 98 -14.84 7.23 0.62
CA THR A 98 -14.62 7.89 -0.67
C THR A 98 -14.52 6.87 -1.81
N PRO A 99 -14.83 7.26 -3.07
CA PRO A 99 -14.58 6.41 -4.23
C PRO A 99 -13.11 6.04 -4.43
N ALA A 100 -12.19 6.89 -3.97
CA ALA A 100 -10.75 6.67 -4.06
C ALA A 100 -10.33 5.44 -3.25
N SER A 101 -10.69 5.39 -1.96
CA SER A 101 -10.38 4.23 -1.11
C SER A 101 -11.09 2.95 -1.58
N ALA A 102 -12.33 3.05 -2.09
CA ALA A 102 -13.02 1.92 -2.70
C ALA A 102 -12.28 1.37 -3.93
N ASN A 103 -11.87 2.26 -4.84
CA ASN A 103 -11.16 1.87 -6.06
C ASN A 103 -9.77 1.33 -5.75
N LEU A 104 -9.09 1.87 -4.75
CA LEU A 104 -7.81 1.37 -4.27
C LEU A 104 -7.91 -0.09 -3.82
N ILE A 105 -8.93 -0.45 -3.03
CA ILE A 105 -9.13 -1.85 -2.58
C ILE A 105 -9.39 -2.75 -3.79
N LYS A 106 -10.24 -2.32 -4.73
CA LYS A 106 -10.55 -3.08 -5.95
C LYS A 106 -9.29 -3.30 -6.82
N LYS A 107 -8.50 -2.26 -7.03
CA LYS A 107 -7.24 -2.32 -7.78
C LYS A 107 -6.24 -3.26 -7.11
N PHE A 108 -6.08 -3.14 -5.79
CA PHE A 108 -5.21 -4.02 -5.02
C PHE A 108 -5.60 -5.50 -5.18
N ILE A 109 -6.89 -5.82 -5.00
CA ILE A 109 -7.38 -7.19 -5.15
C ILE A 109 -7.15 -7.71 -6.57
N GLY A 110 -7.39 -6.89 -7.60
CA GLY A 110 -7.14 -7.27 -8.98
C GLY A 110 -5.66 -7.60 -9.24
N LEU A 111 -4.75 -6.78 -8.72
CA LEU A 111 -3.31 -6.94 -8.91
C LEU A 111 -2.73 -8.11 -8.10
N PHE A 112 -3.16 -8.28 -6.85
CA PHE A 112 -2.62 -9.26 -5.90
C PHE A 112 -3.48 -10.53 -5.77
N ARG A 113 -4.45 -10.78 -6.66
CA ARG A 113 -5.44 -11.87 -6.52
C ARG A 113 -4.82 -13.25 -6.22
N HIS A 114 -3.67 -13.57 -6.81
CA HIS A 114 -2.99 -14.86 -6.63
C HIS A 114 -2.09 -14.92 -5.38
N GLN A 115 -2.01 -13.83 -4.61
CA GLN A 115 -1.16 -13.69 -3.42
C GLN A 115 -1.93 -13.66 -2.11
N ILE A 116 -3.24 -13.41 -2.17
CA ILE A 116 -4.03 -13.05 -1.00
C ILE A 116 -5.04 -14.11 -0.57
N GLY A 117 -5.11 -15.24 -1.29
CA GLY A 117 -6.08 -16.30 -1.02
C GLY A 117 -6.01 -16.85 0.41
N ASP A 118 -4.80 -16.97 0.97
CA ASP A 118 -4.58 -17.46 2.35
C ASP A 118 -4.50 -16.33 3.40
N SER A 119 -4.66 -15.08 2.99
CA SER A 119 -4.54 -13.92 3.86
C SER A 119 -5.69 -13.81 4.85
N LYS A 120 -5.39 -13.25 6.01
CA LYS A 120 -6.39 -12.58 6.84
C LYS A 120 -6.53 -11.15 6.36
N ALA A 121 -7.74 -10.63 6.28
CA ALA A 121 -7.99 -9.25 5.90
C ALA A 121 -8.84 -8.55 6.96
N THR A 122 -8.42 -7.37 7.36
CA THR A 122 -9.22 -6.47 8.19
C THR A 122 -9.54 -5.23 7.39
N ILE A 123 -10.83 -4.91 7.24
CA ILE A 123 -11.27 -3.65 6.65
C ILE A 123 -11.69 -2.71 7.78
N ILE A 124 -11.11 -1.51 7.81
CA ILE A 124 -11.52 -0.47 8.74
C ILE A 124 -12.24 0.62 7.96
N SER A 125 -13.48 0.86 8.39
CA SER A 125 -14.41 1.83 7.84
C SER A 125 -14.83 2.85 8.91
N PRO A 126 -15.10 4.11 8.55
CA PRO A 126 -15.64 5.09 9.48
C PRO A 126 -16.93 4.59 10.12
N SER A 127 -17.10 4.89 11.41
CA SER A 127 -18.30 4.53 12.18
C SER A 127 -19.57 5.12 11.59
N PHE A 128 -19.46 6.28 10.92
CA PHE A 128 -20.55 6.91 10.20
C PHE A 128 -20.24 6.98 8.71
N ILE A 129 -21.11 6.40 7.89
CA ILE A 129 -21.06 6.52 6.43
C ILE A 129 -22.45 6.92 5.91
N PRO A 130 -22.56 7.81 4.90
CA PRO A 130 -23.86 8.16 4.34
C PRO A 130 -24.61 6.92 3.83
N LYS A 131 -25.95 6.91 3.94
CA LYS A 131 -26.77 5.78 3.49
C LYS A 131 -26.52 5.40 2.02
N SER A 132 -26.24 6.39 1.17
CA SER A 132 -25.90 6.22 -0.24
C SER A 132 -24.64 5.38 -0.48
N LYS A 133 -23.76 5.24 0.53
CA LYS A 133 -22.48 4.53 0.47
C LYS A 133 -22.48 3.17 1.17
N ILE A 134 -23.55 2.84 1.89
CA ILE A 134 -23.68 1.53 2.56
C ILE A 134 -23.59 0.38 1.55
N LYS A 135 -24.20 0.54 0.37
CA LYS A 135 -24.15 -0.49 -0.68
C LYS A 135 -22.71 -0.74 -1.16
N GLU A 136 -21.97 0.33 -1.45
CA GLU A 136 -20.56 0.26 -1.88
C GLU A 136 -19.68 -0.40 -0.81
N GLU A 137 -19.90 -0.07 0.47
CA GLU A 137 -19.20 -0.71 1.58
C GLU A 137 -19.46 -2.22 1.65
N GLN A 138 -20.72 -2.65 1.51
CA GLN A 138 -21.08 -4.08 1.52
C GLN A 138 -20.46 -4.83 0.33
N GLU A 139 -20.45 -4.19 -0.85
CA GLU A 139 -19.79 -4.74 -2.04
C GLU A 139 -18.28 -4.91 -1.82
N LEU A 140 -17.63 -3.96 -1.14
CA LEU A 140 -16.20 -4.08 -0.78
C LEU A 140 -15.94 -5.19 0.24
N ILE A 141 -16.77 -5.29 1.29
CA ILE A 141 -16.65 -6.36 2.29
C ILE A 141 -16.79 -7.72 1.60
N GLN A 142 -17.78 -7.87 0.72
CA GLN A 142 -18.00 -9.10 -0.03
C GLN A 142 -16.81 -9.42 -0.95
N LEU A 143 -16.30 -8.43 -1.68
CA LEU A 143 -15.15 -8.61 -2.57
C LEU A 143 -13.90 -9.10 -1.81
N VAL A 144 -13.58 -8.48 -0.68
CA VAL A 144 -12.44 -8.88 0.16
C VAL A 144 -12.66 -10.28 0.75
N SER A 145 -13.87 -10.57 1.22
CA SER A 145 -14.26 -11.87 1.77
C SER A 145 -14.17 -13.00 0.74
N GLN A 146 -14.47 -12.73 -0.53
CA GLN A 146 -14.32 -13.70 -1.61
C GLN A 146 -12.88 -13.90 -2.05
N SER A 147 -11.99 -12.94 -1.75
CA SER A 147 -10.60 -12.95 -2.22
C SER A 147 -9.60 -13.43 -1.17
N THR A 148 -10.02 -13.57 0.09
CA THR A 148 -9.14 -13.87 1.23
C THR A 148 -9.73 -14.95 2.12
N ARG A 149 -8.89 -15.62 2.92
CA ARG A 149 -9.32 -16.75 3.76
C ARG A 149 -10.23 -16.33 4.91
N GLU A 150 -9.93 -15.19 5.51
CA GLU A 150 -10.65 -14.67 6.67
C GLU A 150 -10.80 -13.17 6.51
N THR A 151 -12.02 -12.65 6.69
CA THR A 151 -12.28 -11.21 6.65
C THR A 151 -12.92 -10.73 7.94
N SER A 152 -12.31 -9.71 8.53
CA SER A 152 -12.86 -8.91 9.63
C SER A 152 -13.24 -7.53 9.13
N PHE A 153 -14.33 -6.99 9.65
CA PHE A 153 -14.78 -5.63 9.34
C PHE A 153 -14.98 -4.85 10.64
N ILE A 154 -14.38 -3.66 10.72
CA ILE A 154 -14.39 -2.84 11.93
C ILE A 154 -14.87 -1.44 11.58
N LYS A 155 -15.84 -0.96 12.36
CA LYS A 155 -16.32 0.41 12.33
C LYS A 155 -15.54 1.24 13.35
N PHE A 156 -14.59 2.03 12.89
CA PHE A 156 -13.75 2.86 13.75
C PHE A 156 -13.38 4.17 13.08
N ASN A 157 -13.53 5.28 13.82
CA ASN A 157 -13.14 6.61 13.35
C ASN A 157 -11.68 6.88 13.69
N PHE A 158 -10.78 6.51 12.79
CA PHE A 158 -9.41 7.01 12.90
C PHE A 158 -9.33 8.47 12.48
N GLN A 159 -8.60 9.26 13.25
CA GLN A 159 -8.45 10.68 12.97
C GLN A 159 -7.18 10.97 12.16
N ARG A 160 -6.16 10.11 12.30
CA ARG A 160 -4.84 10.29 11.66
C ARG A 160 -4.27 8.96 11.17
N ILE A 161 -3.42 9.01 10.13
CA ILE A 161 -2.73 7.82 9.61
C ILE A 161 -1.86 7.11 10.67
N GLY A 162 -1.36 7.85 11.66
CA GLY A 162 -0.62 7.27 12.79
C GLY A 162 -1.45 6.29 13.62
N ASP A 163 -2.78 6.49 13.70
CA ASP A 163 -3.66 5.56 14.41
C ASP A 163 -3.82 4.25 13.64
N PHE A 164 -3.94 4.34 12.30
CA PHE A 164 -3.94 3.20 11.39
C PHE A 164 -2.63 2.40 11.46
N TRP A 165 -1.50 3.10 11.42
CA TRP A 165 -0.19 2.47 11.56
C TRP A 165 -0.05 1.77 12.91
N SER A 166 -0.43 2.44 14.00
CA SER A 166 -0.38 1.86 15.35
C SER A 166 -1.26 0.62 15.47
N TYR A 167 -2.44 0.64 14.85
CA TYR A 167 -3.32 -0.53 14.79
C TYR A 167 -2.65 -1.67 14.03
N ALA A 168 -2.08 -1.40 12.85
CA ALA A 168 -1.39 -2.40 12.04
C ALA A 168 -0.25 -3.07 12.83
N VAL A 169 0.57 -2.28 13.52
CA VAL A 169 1.66 -2.79 14.36
C VAL A 169 1.11 -3.64 15.52
N LYS A 170 0.11 -3.13 16.25
CA LYS A 170 -0.46 -3.83 17.42
C LYS A 170 -1.12 -5.16 17.05
N HIS A 171 -1.67 -5.26 15.85
CA HIS A 171 -2.38 -6.45 15.37
C HIS A 171 -1.53 -7.33 14.43
N ASP A 172 -0.21 -7.11 14.37
CA ASP A 172 0.76 -7.86 13.55
C ASP A 172 0.36 -7.96 12.07
N CYS A 173 -0.20 -6.86 11.52
CA CYS A 173 -0.51 -6.78 10.11
C CYS A 173 0.78 -6.73 9.29
N SER A 174 0.81 -7.45 8.16
CA SER A 174 1.95 -7.50 7.26
C SER A 174 1.89 -6.45 6.15
N LEU A 175 0.68 -5.97 5.81
CA LEU A 175 0.50 -4.99 4.74
C LEU A 175 -0.67 -4.04 5.04
N LEU A 176 -0.37 -2.74 5.08
CA LEU A 176 -1.37 -1.68 5.18
C LEU A 176 -1.65 -1.10 3.79
N VAL A 177 -2.92 -1.10 3.39
CA VAL A 177 -3.39 -0.65 2.07
C VAL A 177 -4.19 0.65 2.27
N THR A 178 -3.68 1.78 1.79
CA THR A 178 -4.29 3.11 2.00
C THR A 178 -3.97 4.09 0.87
N THR A 179 -4.68 5.20 0.81
CA THR A 179 -4.55 6.18 -0.26
C THR A 179 -3.24 6.98 -0.16
N LYS A 180 -2.73 7.45 -1.31
CA LYS A 180 -1.56 8.35 -1.39
C LYS A 180 -1.78 9.71 -0.71
N SER A 181 -3.03 10.10 -0.45
CA SER A 181 -3.32 11.32 0.33
C SER A 181 -2.69 11.30 1.73
N TYR A 182 -2.40 10.11 2.28
CA TYR A 182 -1.73 9.96 3.57
C TYR A 182 -0.21 9.87 3.48
N GLN A 183 0.39 9.89 2.29
CA GLN A 183 1.81 9.60 2.11
C GLN A 183 2.73 10.55 2.87
N SER A 184 2.43 11.86 2.89
CA SER A 184 3.24 12.85 3.61
C SER A 184 3.21 12.61 5.12
N ASP A 185 2.02 12.38 5.68
CA ASP A 185 1.88 12.12 7.12
C ASP A 185 2.41 10.73 7.50
N LEU A 186 2.27 9.74 6.62
CA LEU A 186 2.88 8.43 6.78
C LEU A 186 4.41 8.55 6.82
N ALA A 187 5.02 9.32 5.91
CA ALA A 187 6.46 9.55 5.92
C ALA A 187 6.94 10.19 7.24
N LYS A 188 6.21 11.14 7.81
CA LYS A 188 6.51 11.72 9.13
C LYS A 188 6.41 10.68 10.26
N VAL A 189 5.37 9.86 10.26
CA VAL A 189 5.17 8.79 11.24
C VAL A 189 6.33 7.79 11.16
N LEU A 190 6.63 7.29 9.95
CA LEU A 190 7.71 6.34 9.76
C LEU A 190 9.07 6.93 10.12
N PHE A 191 9.34 8.18 9.74
CA PHE A 191 10.56 8.90 10.13
C PHE A 191 10.70 8.99 11.65
N HIS A 192 9.62 9.33 12.38
CA HIS A 192 9.70 9.48 13.83
C HIS A 192 9.89 8.16 14.57
N PHE A 193 9.30 7.06 14.10
CA PHE A 193 9.32 5.77 14.79
C PHE A 193 10.38 4.80 14.27
N TYR A 194 11.10 5.13 13.20
CA TYR A 194 12.12 4.25 12.62
C TYR A 194 13.20 3.90 13.64
N LYS A 195 13.53 2.61 13.76
CA LYS A 195 14.46 2.05 14.77
C LYS A 195 14.06 2.32 16.23
N GLY A 196 12.86 2.86 16.48
CA GLY A 196 12.28 3.02 17.80
C GLY A 196 11.63 1.73 18.32
N SER A 197 11.22 1.73 19.60
CA SER A 197 10.63 0.56 20.26
C SER A 197 9.26 0.12 19.70
N LEU A 198 8.57 1.00 18.98
CA LEU A 198 7.28 0.73 18.33
C LEU A 198 7.42 0.41 16.83
N TRP A 199 8.66 0.35 16.32
CA TRP A 199 8.91 -0.01 14.92
C TRP A 199 8.50 -1.45 14.64
N SER A 200 7.85 -1.69 13.49
CA SER A 200 7.60 -3.04 12.98
C SER A 200 8.48 -3.28 11.75
N ASP A 201 9.27 -4.35 11.80
CA ASP A 201 10.10 -4.84 10.70
C ASP A 201 9.32 -5.68 9.68
N LYS A 202 8.02 -5.93 9.94
CA LYS A 202 7.13 -6.76 9.10
C LYS A 202 6.11 -5.96 8.29
N LEU A 203 5.85 -4.72 8.68
CA LEU A 203 4.76 -3.94 8.10
C LEU A 203 5.19 -3.25 6.80
N SER A 204 4.61 -3.71 5.68
CA SER A 204 4.71 -3.06 4.37
C SER A 204 3.52 -2.12 4.13
N PHE A 205 3.62 -1.26 3.11
CA PHE A 205 2.56 -0.31 2.74
C PHE A 205 2.27 -0.35 1.24
N TYR A 206 1.00 -0.43 0.88
CA TYR A 206 0.54 -0.22 -0.50
C TYR A 206 -0.23 1.09 -0.58
N LEU A 207 0.23 1.99 -1.45
CA LEU A 207 -0.32 3.32 -1.64
C LEU A 207 -0.82 3.51 -3.07
N SER A 208 -2.08 3.93 -3.25
CA SER A 208 -2.66 4.27 -4.56
C SER A 208 -3.48 5.56 -4.46
N MET A 209 -3.72 6.21 -5.61
CA MET A 209 -4.79 7.20 -5.73
C MET A 209 -6.16 6.57 -5.49
#